data_AF-A0AAI8FIF3-F1
#
_entry.id   AF-A0AAI8FIF3-F1
#
_cell.length_a   1.000
_cell.length_b   1.000
_cell.length_c   1.000
_cell.angle_alpha   90.00
_cell.angle_beta   90.00
_cell.angle_gamma   90.00
#
_symmetry.space_group_name_H-M   'P 1'
#
loop_
_entity.id
_entity.type
_entity.pdbx_description
1 polymer ?
#
loop_
_entity_poly.entity_id
_entity_poly.type
_entity_poly.pdbx_seq_one_letter_code
_entity_poly.pdbx_strand_id
1 'polypeptide(L)'
;MAMGLADEALARSKIIDLDNFGISKDPYNSDLYAEVYEMMTADSVNFRQQYHQLKAATEKSSKTLIVTEGKTDIQHLKAAAKALARNDSLSFFDVPADWGDSKLEKLLEQLSKLKQSCTVVGVFDRDVDRIVSDVERDGRLFKNYGNNVYGMCLPVPPGREFYSNISIEFYYADDELKKPHDGKRLHFDNEVCYFQSASANRGKPVPQLRTQPESADESIKKIFDTNVSELSGAHSKARFADLVEGESEFSKDFDFSNFNLVFNRILEIEEYERTKPQ
;
A
#
# COMPACT_ATOMS: atom_id res chain seq x y z
N MET A 1 24.74 -9.93 30.45
CA MET A 1 23.32 -9.61 30.62
C MET A 1 22.59 -10.27 29.47
N ALA A 2 21.49 -10.97 29.75
CA ALA A 2 20.68 -11.54 28.68
C ALA A 2 19.91 -10.39 28.00
N MET A 3 19.07 -10.66 27.00
CA MET A 3 18.14 -9.67 26.46
C MET A 3 16.74 -10.26 26.31
N GLY A 4 15.72 -9.45 26.58
CA GLY A 4 14.31 -9.81 26.45
C GLY A 4 13.79 -10.70 27.58
N LEU A 5 12.99 -11.72 27.27
CA LEU A 5 12.39 -12.65 28.26
C LEU A 5 13.43 -13.35 29.16
N ALA A 6 14.66 -13.49 28.68
CA ALA A 6 15.75 -14.06 29.46
C ALA A 6 16.27 -13.12 30.57
N ASP A 7 16.04 -11.80 30.47
CA ASP A 7 16.33 -10.87 31.57
C ASP A 7 15.29 -10.95 32.68
N GLU A 8 14.03 -11.20 32.33
CA GLU A 8 12.93 -11.31 33.29
C GLU A 8 12.81 -12.73 33.88
N ALA A 9 13.18 -13.75 33.11
CA ALA A 9 13.00 -15.16 33.47
C ALA A 9 14.07 -16.06 32.83
N LEU A 10 15.34 -15.82 33.17
CA LEU A 10 16.50 -16.60 32.69
C LEU A 10 16.30 -18.12 32.85
N ALA A 11 15.81 -18.56 34.01
CA ALA A 11 15.60 -19.97 34.33
C ALA A 11 14.44 -20.64 33.56
N ARG A 12 13.64 -19.86 32.80
CA ARG A 12 12.49 -20.35 32.02
C ARG A 12 12.63 -20.08 30.53
N SER A 13 13.78 -19.59 30.10
CA SER A 13 14.06 -19.21 28.71
C SER A 13 15.17 -20.09 28.15
N LYS A 14 15.05 -20.51 26.88
CA LYS A 14 16.10 -21.29 26.18
C LYS A 14 16.21 -20.83 24.74
N ILE A 15 17.41 -20.88 24.19
CA ILE A 15 17.67 -20.69 22.76
C ILE A 15 17.78 -22.07 22.11
N ILE A 16 17.19 -22.25 20.93
CA ILE A 16 17.31 -23.47 20.13
C ILE A 16 18.18 -23.13 18.93
N ASP A 17 19.35 -23.74 18.86
CA ASP A 17 20.34 -23.55 17.80
C ASP A 17 20.03 -24.51 16.64
N LEU A 18 19.31 -24.02 15.64
CA LEU A 18 18.86 -24.84 14.50
C LEU A 18 20.02 -25.27 13.59
N ASP A 19 21.07 -24.46 13.48
CA ASP A 19 22.26 -24.78 12.68
C ASP A 19 23.06 -25.94 13.28
N ASN A 20 23.00 -26.09 14.61
CA ASN A 20 23.60 -27.20 15.33
C ASN A 20 22.55 -28.22 15.78
N PHE A 21 21.69 -28.67 14.86
CA PHE A 21 20.73 -29.78 15.07
C PHE A 21 19.71 -29.55 16.18
N GLY A 22 19.35 -28.29 16.48
CA GLY A 22 18.36 -27.96 17.49
C GLY A 22 18.87 -28.10 18.93
N ILE A 23 20.18 -28.02 19.16
CA ILE A 23 20.73 -28.06 20.52
C ILE A 23 20.17 -26.88 21.32
N SER A 24 19.57 -27.21 22.46
CA SER A 24 19.03 -26.22 23.39
C SER A 24 20.15 -25.68 24.28
N LYS A 25 20.31 -24.36 24.31
CA LYS A 25 21.32 -23.67 25.10
C LYS A 25 20.66 -22.62 26.00
N ASP A 26 21.36 -22.27 27.08
CA ASP A 26 20.94 -21.15 27.93
C ASP A 26 20.98 -19.85 27.13
N PRO A 27 20.09 -18.89 27.42
CA PRO A 27 20.08 -17.62 26.72
C PRO A 27 21.39 -16.87 26.96
N TYR A 28 22.05 -16.48 25.87
CA TYR A 28 23.22 -15.62 25.90
C TYR A 28 23.03 -14.48 24.91
N ASN A 29 23.66 -13.34 25.21
CA ASN A 29 23.62 -12.20 24.33
C ASN A 29 24.67 -12.39 23.23
N SER A 30 24.25 -12.30 21.98
CA SER A 30 25.13 -12.32 20.80
C SER A 30 24.68 -11.23 19.86
N ASP A 31 25.57 -10.78 18.98
CA ASP A 31 25.26 -9.71 18.02
C ASP A 31 24.04 -10.08 17.16
N LEU A 32 23.93 -11.34 16.73
CA LEU A 32 22.78 -11.85 15.98
C LEU A 32 21.47 -11.81 16.79
N TYR A 33 21.51 -12.21 18.07
CA TYR A 33 20.33 -12.20 18.93
C TYR A 33 19.89 -10.77 19.25
N ALA A 34 20.86 -9.87 19.46
CA ALA A 34 20.61 -8.45 19.67
C ALA A 34 19.94 -7.83 18.44
N GLU A 35 20.48 -8.10 17.24
CA GLU A 35 19.92 -7.61 15.97
C GLU A 35 18.48 -8.09 15.75
N VAL A 36 18.19 -9.38 15.97
CA VAL A 36 16.83 -9.92 15.82
C VAL A 36 15.87 -9.34 16.87
N TYR A 37 16.32 -9.18 18.11
CA TYR A 37 15.51 -8.60 19.18
C TYR A 37 15.20 -7.12 18.92
N GLU A 38 16.20 -6.35 18.52
CA GLU A 38 16.04 -4.94 18.11
C GLU A 38 15.08 -4.82 16.93
N MET A 39 15.20 -5.70 15.93
CA MET A 39 14.28 -5.75 14.79
C MET A 39 12.82 -5.99 15.23
N MET A 40 12.56 -7.01 16.07
CA MET A 40 11.20 -7.32 16.53
C MET A 40 10.59 -6.21 17.41
N THR A 41 11.41 -5.59 18.26
CA THR A 41 10.97 -4.52 19.14
C THR A 41 10.77 -3.21 18.38
N ALA A 42 11.63 -2.91 17.40
CA ALA A 42 11.49 -1.75 16.52
C ALA A 42 10.18 -1.80 15.73
N ASP A 43 9.82 -2.95 15.15
CA ASP A 43 8.56 -3.11 14.42
C ASP A 43 7.34 -2.84 15.31
N SER A 44 7.36 -3.36 16.54
CA SER A 44 6.29 -3.16 17.51
C SER A 44 6.18 -1.70 17.95
N VAL A 45 7.32 -1.03 18.17
CA VAL A 45 7.37 0.39 18.51
C VAL A 45 6.88 1.24 17.35
N ASN A 46 7.30 0.95 16.13
CA ASN A 46 6.88 1.63 14.91
C ASN A 46 5.36 1.50 14.70
N PHE A 47 4.81 0.30 14.84
CA PHE A 47 3.37 0.08 14.74
C PHE A 47 2.60 0.89 15.79
N ARG A 48 3.08 0.91 17.04
CA ARG A 48 2.47 1.70 18.12
C ARG A 48 2.52 3.21 17.81
N GLN A 49 3.64 3.70 17.28
CA GLN A 49 3.76 5.10 16.88
C GLN A 49 2.79 5.46 15.75
N GLN A 50 2.71 4.61 14.72
CA GLN A 50 1.76 4.76 13.61
C GLN A 50 0.30 4.80 14.09
N TYR A 51 -0.06 3.89 14.99
CA TYR A 51 -1.38 3.89 15.62
C TYR A 51 -1.68 5.20 16.36
N HIS A 52 -0.74 5.70 17.17
CA HIS A 52 -0.92 6.96 17.89
C HIS A 52 -1.01 8.17 16.96
N GLN A 53 -0.23 8.19 15.87
CA GLN A 53 -0.30 9.25 14.86
C GLN A 53 -1.67 9.24 14.17
N LEU A 54 -2.13 8.07 13.74
CA LEU A 54 -3.41 7.93 13.07
C LEU A 54 -4.57 8.28 14.02
N LYS A 55 -4.54 7.80 15.27
CA LYS A 55 -5.50 8.18 16.30
C LYS A 55 -5.51 9.70 16.58
N ALA A 56 -4.34 10.33 16.66
CA ALA A 56 -4.27 11.78 16.82
C ALA A 56 -4.83 12.53 15.60
N ALA A 57 -4.74 11.95 14.39
CA ALA A 57 -5.35 12.52 13.19
C ALA A 57 -6.88 12.41 13.22
N THR A 58 -7.44 11.30 13.72
CA THR A 58 -8.90 11.16 13.90
C THR A 58 -9.43 12.21 14.88
N GLU A 59 -8.74 12.41 16.01
CA GLU A 59 -9.12 13.38 17.06
C GLU A 59 -9.11 14.84 16.59
N LYS A 60 -8.28 15.17 15.60
CA LYS A 60 -8.15 16.53 15.05
C LYS A 60 -9.07 16.81 13.87
N SER A 61 -9.55 15.77 13.18
CA SER A 61 -10.32 15.93 11.95
C SER A 61 -11.82 15.99 12.25
N SER A 62 -12.50 16.97 11.66
CA SER A 62 -13.97 16.97 11.53
C SER A 62 -14.44 16.38 10.20
N LYS A 63 -13.49 15.96 9.35
CA LYS A 63 -13.68 15.42 8.01
C LYS A 63 -13.46 13.91 8.01
N THR A 64 -13.98 13.22 7.01
CA THR A 64 -13.66 11.80 6.80
C THR A 64 -12.16 11.65 6.55
N LEU A 65 -11.51 10.76 7.30
CA LEU A 65 -10.08 10.50 7.22
C LEU A 65 -9.81 9.30 6.31
N ILE A 66 -9.13 9.56 5.19
CA ILE A 66 -8.72 8.56 4.22
C ILE A 66 -7.31 8.08 4.53
N VAL A 67 -7.15 6.76 4.54
CA VAL A 67 -5.90 6.06 4.81
C VAL A 67 -5.70 4.99 3.74
N THR A 68 -4.54 4.92 3.11
CA THR A 68 -4.23 4.00 2.00
C THR A 68 -3.07 3.08 2.36
N GLU A 69 -2.68 2.18 1.46
CA GLU A 69 -1.52 1.30 1.61
C GLU A 69 -0.19 2.00 1.32
N GLY A 70 -0.19 2.96 0.40
CA GLY A 70 1.00 3.68 0.00
C GLY A 70 0.86 5.19 0.14
N LYS A 71 1.99 5.87 0.35
CA LYS A 71 2.07 7.32 0.24
C LYS A 71 1.66 7.78 -1.17
N THR A 72 2.06 7.05 -2.22
CA THR A 72 1.74 7.36 -3.61
C THR A 72 0.23 7.44 -3.84
N ASP A 73 -0.53 6.58 -3.20
CA ASP A 73 -1.99 6.52 -3.35
C ASP A 73 -2.63 7.78 -2.79
N ILE A 74 -2.13 8.28 -1.66
CA ILE A 74 -2.55 9.57 -1.10
C ILE A 74 -2.27 10.71 -2.10
N GLN A 75 -1.13 10.70 -2.78
CA GLN A 75 -0.79 11.75 -3.76
C GLN A 75 -1.76 11.72 -4.95
N HIS A 76 -2.07 10.53 -5.48
CA HIS A 76 -3.06 10.35 -6.54
C HIS A 76 -4.46 10.80 -6.10
N LEU A 77 -4.91 10.41 -4.90
CA LEU A 77 -6.20 10.84 -4.37
C LEU A 77 -6.27 12.35 -4.11
N LYS A 78 -5.20 12.99 -3.60
CA LYS A 78 -5.11 14.44 -3.40
C LYS A 78 -5.19 15.17 -4.74
N ALA A 79 -4.44 14.73 -5.75
CA ALA A 79 -4.46 15.30 -7.09
C ALA A 79 -5.85 15.17 -7.73
N ALA A 80 -6.46 13.98 -7.66
CA ALA A 80 -7.80 13.72 -8.19
C ALA A 80 -8.88 14.52 -7.46
N ALA A 81 -8.83 14.58 -6.13
CA ALA A 81 -9.80 15.33 -5.35
C ALA A 81 -9.72 16.84 -5.64
N LYS A 82 -8.52 17.37 -5.92
CA LYS A 82 -8.33 18.75 -6.40
C LYS A 82 -8.93 18.95 -7.80
N ALA A 83 -8.63 18.06 -8.74
CA ALA A 83 -9.13 18.14 -10.10
C ALA A 83 -10.67 18.03 -10.18
N LEU A 84 -11.27 17.21 -9.31
CA LEU A 84 -12.71 16.93 -9.27
C LEU A 84 -13.49 17.79 -8.26
N ALA A 85 -12.84 18.77 -7.60
CA ALA A 85 -13.42 19.59 -6.54
C ALA A 85 -14.10 18.78 -5.41
N ARG A 86 -13.43 17.71 -4.94
CA ARG A 86 -13.88 16.82 -3.85
C ARG A 86 -13.12 17.01 -2.51
N ASN A 87 -12.26 18.03 -2.41
CA ASN A 87 -11.36 18.22 -1.26
C ASN A 87 -12.03 18.63 0.06
N ASP A 88 -13.24 19.18 0.01
CA ASP A 88 -13.78 19.91 1.15
C ASP A 88 -14.23 19.02 2.30
N SER A 89 -14.69 17.79 2.03
CA SER A 89 -15.15 16.84 3.06
C SER A 89 -14.12 15.80 3.47
N LEU A 90 -12.95 15.76 2.82
CA LEU A 90 -11.93 14.73 3.02
C LEU A 90 -10.68 15.27 3.71
N SER A 91 -10.07 14.40 4.50
CA SER A 91 -8.74 14.57 5.06
C SER A 91 -7.93 13.32 4.73
N PHE A 92 -6.63 13.48 4.49
CA PHE A 92 -5.75 12.39 4.09
C PHE A 92 -4.69 12.19 5.16
N PHE A 93 -4.51 10.94 5.60
CA PHE A 93 -3.43 10.60 6.52
C PHE A 93 -2.13 10.45 5.74
N ASP A 94 -1.07 11.14 6.17
CA ASP A 94 0.25 11.01 5.53
C ASP A 94 0.91 9.70 6.00
N VAL A 95 0.90 8.73 5.09
CA VAL A 95 1.37 7.37 5.32
C VAL A 95 2.92 7.30 5.32
N PRO A 96 3.57 6.70 6.34
CA PRO A 96 5.00 6.41 6.36
C PRO A 96 5.48 5.45 5.25
N ALA A 97 6.78 5.44 4.95
CA ALA A 97 7.35 4.63 3.86
C ALA A 97 7.22 3.11 4.07
N ASP A 98 7.37 2.62 5.30
CA ASP A 98 7.29 1.17 5.61
C ASP A 98 5.84 0.69 5.83
N TRP A 99 4.88 1.26 5.11
CA TRP A 99 3.45 0.97 5.22
C TRP A 99 2.99 0.07 4.08
N GLY A 100 1.91 -0.68 4.30
CA GLY A 100 1.31 -1.56 3.30
C GLY A 100 0.01 -2.20 3.77
N ASP A 101 -0.57 -3.03 2.92
CA ASP A 101 -1.85 -3.74 3.08
C ASP A 101 -2.07 -4.34 4.49
N SER A 102 -1.12 -5.15 4.95
CA SER A 102 -1.20 -5.92 6.18
C SER A 102 -1.08 -5.03 7.42
N LYS A 103 -0.38 -3.90 7.32
CA LYS A 103 -0.28 -2.92 8.40
C LYS A 103 -1.54 -2.07 8.46
N LEU A 104 -2.07 -1.63 7.31
CA LEU A 104 -3.32 -0.89 7.23
C LEU A 104 -4.47 -1.68 7.86
N GLU A 105 -4.66 -2.95 7.47
CA GLU A 105 -5.72 -3.82 8.01
C GLU A 105 -5.63 -3.90 9.55
N LYS A 106 -4.45 -4.21 10.09
CA LYS A 106 -4.23 -4.28 11.55
C LYS A 106 -4.53 -2.95 12.25
N LEU A 107 -4.17 -1.82 11.65
CA LEU A 107 -4.43 -0.50 12.22
C LEU A 107 -5.94 -0.19 12.25
N LEU A 108 -6.68 -0.50 11.19
CA LEU A 108 -8.14 -0.36 11.17
C LEU A 108 -8.80 -1.22 12.25
N GLU A 109 -8.36 -2.47 12.43
CA GLU A 109 -8.83 -3.33 13.50
C GLU A 109 -8.51 -2.79 14.91
N GLN A 110 -7.33 -2.21 15.12
CA GLN A 110 -7.01 -1.61 16.42
C GLN A 110 -7.81 -0.36 16.68
N LEU A 111 -7.98 0.50 15.68
CA LEU A 111 -8.79 1.72 15.81
C LEU A 111 -10.24 1.39 16.08
N SER A 112 -10.80 0.36 15.44
CA SER A 112 -12.20 0.00 15.61
C SER A 112 -12.54 -0.53 17.01
N LYS A 113 -11.56 -0.77 17.88
CA LYS A 113 -11.80 -1.11 19.29
C LYS A 113 -12.36 0.05 20.11
N LEU A 114 -12.17 1.29 19.64
CA LEU A 114 -12.65 2.51 20.32
C LEU A 114 -13.35 3.42 19.33
N LYS A 115 -14.41 4.10 19.76
CA LYS A 115 -15.13 5.06 18.91
C LYS A 115 -14.19 6.17 18.44
N GLN A 116 -14.11 6.36 17.12
CA GLN A 116 -13.35 7.45 16.51
C GLN A 116 -14.22 8.71 16.37
N SER A 117 -13.60 9.88 16.50
CA SER A 117 -14.27 11.20 16.42
C SER A 117 -14.73 11.56 15.01
N CYS A 118 -14.07 11.03 13.98
CA CYS A 118 -14.47 11.13 12.59
C CYS A 118 -14.58 9.74 11.95
N THR A 119 -15.20 9.68 10.78
CA THR A 119 -15.21 8.48 9.94
C THR A 119 -13.81 8.22 9.40
N VAL A 120 -13.28 7.01 9.60
CA VAL A 120 -12.01 6.56 9.05
C VAL A 120 -12.30 5.55 7.94
N VAL A 121 -11.74 5.77 6.75
CA VAL A 121 -11.87 4.87 5.61
C VAL A 121 -10.49 4.42 5.16
N GLY A 122 -10.20 3.14 5.36
CA GLY A 122 -9.08 2.46 4.74
C GLY A 122 -9.38 2.09 3.29
N VAL A 123 -8.47 2.41 2.38
CA VAL A 123 -8.59 2.10 0.95
C VAL A 123 -7.47 1.12 0.58
N PHE A 124 -7.87 -0.02 0.03
CA PHE A 124 -6.98 -1.10 -0.40
C PHE A 124 -6.95 -1.23 -1.91
N ASP A 125 -5.79 -1.60 -2.45
CA ASP A 125 -5.68 -2.06 -3.83
C ASP A 125 -6.40 -3.40 -4.01
N ARG A 126 -6.67 -3.78 -5.26
CA ARG A 126 -7.20 -5.10 -5.61
C ARG A 126 -6.10 -5.98 -6.19
N ASP A 127 -5.11 -6.33 -5.37
CA ASP A 127 -4.06 -7.26 -5.77
C ASP A 127 -3.78 -8.36 -4.72
N VAL A 128 -4.46 -8.30 -3.56
CA VAL A 128 -4.43 -9.30 -2.50
C VAL A 128 -5.81 -9.94 -2.32
N ASP A 129 -6.01 -11.14 -2.90
CA ASP A 129 -7.28 -11.88 -2.87
C ASP A 129 -7.87 -12.06 -1.46
N ARG A 130 -7.01 -12.26 -0.45
CA ARG A 130 -7.42 -12.38 0.94
C ARG A 130 -8.13 -11.11 1.43
N ILE A 131 -7.57 -9.95 1.12
CA ILE A 131 -8.12 -8.65 1.54
C ILE A 131 -9.41 -8.38 0.78
N VAL A 132 -9.43 -8.60 -0.54
CA VAL A 132 -10.64 -8.42 -1.36
C VAL A 132 -11.77 -9.31 -0.83
N SER A 133 -11.49 -10.60 -0.60
CA SER A 133 -12.47 -11.56 -0.10
C SER A 133 -12.99 -11.20 1.30
N ASP A 134 -12.13 -10.68 2.16
CA ASP A 134 -12.58 -10.22 3.49
C ASP A 134 -13.37 -8.92 3.39
N VAL A 135 -12.86 -7.88 2.72
CA VAL A 135 -13.52 -6.58 2.62
C VAL A 135 -14.85 -6.66 1.89
N GLU A 136 -14.96 -7.47 0.83
CA GLU A 136 -16.16 -7.60 -0.01
C GLU A 136 -16.98 -8.86 0.31
N ARG A 137 -16.73 -9.49 1.46
CA ARG A 137 -17.44 -10.69 1.91
C ARG A 137 -18.96 -10.51 1.82
N ASP A 138 -19.63 -11.54 1.32
CA ASP A 138 -21.08 -11.57 1.14
C ASP A 138 -21.61 -10.49 0.15
N GLY A 139 -20.76 -10.02 -0.76
CA GLY A 139 -21.12 -9.04 -1.79
C GLY A 139 -21.21 -7.60 -1.28
N ARG A 140 -20.69 -7.31 -0.08
CA ARG A 140 -20.67 -5.94 0.45
C ARG A 140 -19.67 -5.07 -0.30
N LEU A 141 -19.96 -3.78 -0.40
CA LEU A 141 -19.10 -2.81 -1.08
C LEU A 141 -17.97 -2.25 -0.18
N PHE A 142 -18.12 -2.41 1.13
CA PHE A 142 -17.16 -2.00 2.14
C PHE A 142 -17.36 -2.82 3.42
N LYS A 143 -16.29 -2.97 4.19
CA LYS A 143 -16.29 -3.59 5.52
C LYS A 143 -16.49 -2.50 6.57
N ASN A 144 -17.51 -2.66 7.40
CA ASN A 144 -17.67 -1.91 8.65
C ASN A 144 -16.89 -2.64 9.76
N TYR A 145 -15.81 -2.04 10.27
CA TYR A 145 -15.03 -2.57 11.40
C TYR A 145 -15.65 -2.22 12.76
N GLY A 146 -16.63 -1.32 12.78
CA GLY A 146 -17.24 -0.73 13.96
C GLY A 146 -16.61 0.60 14.34
N ASN A 147 -17.26 1.34 15.24
CA ASN A 147 -16.68 2.53 15.88
C ASN A 147 -16.18 3.62 14.90
N ASN A 148 -16.91 3.80 13.81
CA ASN A 148 -16.66 4.77 12.73
C ASN A 148 -15.42 4.43 11.87
N VAL A 149 -15.01 3.15 11.86
CA VAL A 149 -13.89 2.65 11.05
C VAL A 149 -14.41 1.73 9.97
N TYR A 150 -13.98 2.00 8.73
CA TYR A 150 -14.40 1.31 7.53
C TYR A 150 -13.20 0.94 6.67
N GLY A 151 -13.37 -0.09 5.83
CA GLY A 151 -12.41 -0.45 4.79
C GLY A 151 -13.12 -0.73 3.47
N MET A 152 -12.51 -0.32 2.36
CA MET A 152 -12.99 -0.59 1.00
C MET A 152 -11.82 -0.98 0.10
N CYS A 153 -12.06 -1.88 -0.85
CA CYS A 153 -11.15 -2.05 -1.98
C CYS A 153 -11.46 -1.00 -3.04
N LEU A 154 -10.44 -0.57 -3.80
CA LEU A 154 -10.63 0.30 -4.94
C LEU A 154 -11.74 -0.25 -5.85
N PRO A 155 -12.75 0.53 -6.22
CA PRO A 155 -13.68 0.13 -7.27
C PRO A 155 -12.95 -0.25 -8.56
N VAL A 156 -13.55 -1.10 -9.38
CA VAL A 156 -12.97 -1.46 -10.68
C VAL A 156 -13.29 -0.35 -11.69
N PRO A 157 -12.30 0.35 -12.27
CA PRO A 157 -12.57 1.37 -13.29
C PRO A 157 -12.99 0.72 -14.62
N PRO A 158 -13.75 1.44 -15.47
CA PRO A 158 -14.16 0.95 -16.78
C PRO A 158 -12.98 0.51 -17.65
N GLY A 159 -13.12 -0.61 -18.35
CA GLY A 159 -12.07 -1.19 -19.19
C GLY A 159 -11.04 -2.03 -18.43
N ARG A 160 -11.19 -2.20 -17.11
CA ARG A 160 -10.38 -3.08 -16.26
C ARG A 160 -11.19 -4.21 -15.63
N GLU A 161 -12.39 -4.51 -16.13
CA GLU A 161 -13.31 -5.50 -15.54
C GLU A 161 -12.71 -6.91 -15.48
N PHE A 162 -11.79 -7.23 -16.39
CA PHE A 162 -11.12 -8.52 -16.46
C PHE A 162 -9.75 -8.53 -15.76
N TYR A 163 -9.34 -7.42 -15.12
CA TYR A 163 -8.04 -7.32 -14.48
C TYR A 163 -8.08 -7.96 -13.08
N SER A 164 -7.07 -8.76 -12.75
CA SER A 164 -6.94 -9.35 -11.41
C SER A 164 -6.13 -8.48 -10.45
N ASN A 165 -5.36 -7.53 -10.98
CA ASN A 165 -4.48 -6.65 -10.22
C ASN A 165 -4.84 -5.20 -10.54
N ILE A 166 -5.52 -4.51 -9.62
CA ILE A 166 -5.89 -3.10 -9.79
C ILE A 166 -5.33 -2.29 -8.64
N SER A 167 -4.22 -1.62 -8.91
CA SER A 167 -3.70 -0.55 -8.07
C SER A 167 -4.27 0.81 -8.47
N ILE A 168 -4.09 1.81 -7.61
CA ILE A 168 -4.63 3.15 -7.86
C ILE A 168 -4.16 3.80 -9.18
N GLU A 169 -2.98 3.45 -9.69
CA GLU A 169 -2.49 3.99 -10.96
C GLU A 169 -3.38 3.54 -12.14
N PHE A 170 -4.05 2.39 -12.07
CA PHE A 170 -4.94 1.90 -13.14
C PHE A 170 -6.22 2.73 -13.32
N TYR A 171 -6.42 3.76 -12.51
CA TYR A 171 -7.46 4.76 -12.71
C TYR A 171 -7.13 5.75 -13.82
N TYR A 172 -5.86 5.85 -14.21
CA TYR A 172 -5.43 6.56 -15.41
C TYR A 172 -5.48 5.65 -16.63
N ALA A 173 -5.64 6.25 -17.81
CA ALA A 173 -5.53 5.53 -19.08
C ALA A 173 -4.09 5.04 -19.32
N ASP A 174 -3.92 3.98 -20.12
CA ASP A 174 -2.58 3.47 -20.47
C ASP A 174 -1.70 4.56 -21.10
N ASP A 175 -2.27 5.44 -21.93
CA ASP A 175 -1.54 6.54 -22.56
C ASP A 175 -1.06 7.59 -21.55
N GLU A 176 -1.82 7.83 -20.48
CA GLU A 176 -1.46 8.76 -19.40
C GLU A 176 -0.36 8.17 -18.52
N LEU A 177 -0.49 6.89 -18.16
CA LEU A 177 0.54 6.14 -17.44
C LEU A 177 1.87 6.11 -18.22
N LYS A 178 1.77 6.00 -19.55
CA LYS A 178 2.93 5.98 -20.44
C LYS A 178 3.40 7.38 -20.88
N LYS A 179 2.82 8.46 -20.35
CA LYS A 179 3.22 9.83 -20.70
C LYS A 179 4.69 10.06 -20.36
N PRO A 180 5.53 10.42 -21.35
CA PRO A 180 6.95 10.63 -21.10
C PRO A 180 7.20 11.94 -20.36
N HIS A 181 8.19 11.91 -19.47
CA HIS A 181 8.76 13.08 -18.81
C HIS A 181 10.27 12.85 -18.66
N ASP A 182 11.09 13.80 -19.10
CA ASP A 182 12.57 13.68 -19.15
C ASP A 182 13.08 12.40 -19.82
N GLY A 183 12.41 11.97 -20.90
CA GLY A 183 12.77 10.75 -21.64
C GLY A 183 12.46 9.44 -20.90
N LYS A 184 11.69 9.49 -19.81
CA LYS A 184 11.28 8.33 -19.00
C LYS A 184 9.75 8.26 -18.87
N ARG A 185 9.20 7.07 -18.61
CA ARG A 185 7.76 6.82 -18.36
C ARG A 185 7.56 5.64 -17.41
N LEU A 186 6.34 5.43 -16.92
CA LEU A 186 6.00 4.14 -16.32
C LEU A 186 5.96 3.05 -17.40
N HIS A 187 6.32 1.84 -17.01
CA HIS A 187 6.19 0.63 -17.82
C HIS A 187 5.34 -0.38 -17.08
N PHE A 188 4.65 -1.24 -17.82
CA PHE A 188 4.03 -2.42 -17.25
C PHE A 188 5.05 -3.57 -17.17
N ASP A 189 4.89 -4.46 -16.21
CA ASP A 189 5.75 -5.64 -16.05
C ASP A 189 5.72 -6.56 -17.28
N ASN A 190 4.57 -6.69 -17.95
CA ASN A 190 4.42 -7.42 -19.20
C ASN A 190 5.16 -6.78 -20.39
N GLU A 191 5.67 -5.55 -20.26
CA GLU A 191 6.57 -4.90 -21.23
C GLU A 191 8.04 -5.25 -20.98
N VAL A 192 8.37 -5.91 -19.86
CA VAL A 192 9.75 -6.16 -19.41
C VAL A 192 10.10 -7.65 -19.48
N CYS A 193 11.34 -7.95 -19.85
CA CYS A 193 11.94 -9.27 -19.72
C CYS A 193 13.29 -9.18 -19.00
N TYR A 194 13.76 -10.28 -18.45
CA TYR A 194 15.07 -10.36 -17.81
C TYR A 194 16.05 -11.10 -18.71
N PHE A 195 17.13 -10.43 -19.09
CA PHE A 195 18.19 -11.02 -19.89
C PHE A 195 19.37 -11.40 -19.00
N GLN A 196 19.87 -12.63 -19.17
CA GLN A 196 21.10 -13.09 -18.53
C GLN A 196 22.08 -13.55 -19.62
N SER A 197 23.29 -12.97 -19.65
CA SER A 197 24.30 -13.36 -20.64
C SER A 197 24.84 -14.77 -20.38
N ALA A 198 25.07 -15.54 -21.44
CA ALA A 198 25.58 -16.91 -21.38
C ALA A 198 27.12 -17.00 -21.20
N SER A 199 27.82 -15.87 -20.99
CA SER A 199 29.28 -15.88 -20.81
C SER A 199 29.69 -16.47 -19.45
N ALA A 200 30.90 -17.02 -19.35
CA ALA A 200 31.40 -17.80 -18.20
C ALA A 200 31.33 -17.08 -16.83
N ASN A 201 31.15 -15.75 -16.80
CA ASN A 201 30.77 -15.01 -15.61
C ASN A 201 29.26 -14.75 -15.63
N ARG A 202 28.50 -15.59 -14.90
CA ARG A 202 27.05 -15.46 -14.67
C ARG A 202 26.72 -14.07 -14.11
N GLY A 203 26.42 -13.13 -14.99
CA GLY A 203 25.94 -11.80 -14.60
C GLY A 203 24.56 -11.89 -13.92
N LYS A 204 24.25 -10.93 -13.06
CA LYS A 204 22.88 -10.73 -12.54
C LYS A 204 21.92 -10.52 -13.73
N PRO A 205 20.73 -11.15 -13.76
CA PRO A 205 19.72 -10.85 -14.77
C PRO A 205 19.39 -9.36 -14.76
N VAL A 206 19.38 -8.73 -15.93
CA VAL A 206 19.08 -7.29 -16.09
C VAL A 206 17.74 -7.11 -16.81
N PRO A 207 16.90 -6.14 -16.38
CA PRO A 207 15.64 -5.86 -17.05
C PRO A 207 15.87 -5.20 -18.41
N GLN A 208 15.09 -5.60 -19.41
CA GLN A 208 15.07 -5.04 -20.75
C GLN A 208 13.64 -4.93 -21.27
N LEU A 209 13.38 -3.95 -22.13
CA LEU A 209 12.08 -3.82 -22.79
C LEU A 209 11.92 -4.89 -23.86
N ARG A 210 10.74 -5.51 -23.89
CA ARG A 210 10.32 -6.39 -24.96
C ARG A 210 9.99 -5.57 -26.21
N THR A 211 10.10 -6.20 -27.37
CA THR A 211 9.61 -5.60 -28.62
C THR A 211 8.09 -5.46 -28.62
N GLN A 212 7.39 -6.38 -27.95
CA GLN A 212 5.94 -6.35 -27.76
C GLN A 212 5.60 -6.85 -26.35
N PRO A 213 4.54 -6.33 -25.71
CA PRO A 213 4.09 -6.81 -24.42
C PRO A 213 3.64 -8.28 -24.47
N GLU A 214 3.85 -9.02 -23.37
CA GLU A 214 3.34 -10.38 -23.23
C GLU A 214 1.80 -10.35 -23.13
N SER A 215 1.12 -10.78 -24.19
CA SER A 215 -0.35 -10.67 -24.28
C SER A 215 -1.07 -11.60 -23.30
N ALA A 216 -0.43 -12.72 -22.91
CA ALA A 216 -0.97 -13.65 -21.92
C ALA A 216 -1.10 -13.00 -20.52
N ASP A 217 -0.30 -11.97 -20.25
CA ASP A 217 -0.22 -11.32 -18.95
C ASP A 217 -1.04 -10.03 -18.88
N GLU A 218 -1.78 -9.68 -19.93
CA GLU A 218 -2.47 -8.38 -20.02
C GLU A 218 -3.49 -8.15 -18.91
N SER A 219 -4.26 -9.18 -18.53
CA SER A 219 -5.25 -9.08 -17.45
C SER A 219 -4.62 -9.13 -16.05
N ILE A 220 -3.35 -9.49 -15.93
CA ILE A 220 -2.65 -9.61 -14.65
C ILE A 220 -1.50 -8.61 -14.52
N LYS A 221 -1.30 -7.74 -15.53
CA LYS A 221 -0.19 -6.80 -15.59
C LYS A 221 -0.19 -5.86 -14.39
N LYS A 222 1.00 -5.50 -13.92
CA LYS A 222 1.22 -4.49 -12.88
C LYS A 222 2.13 -3.39 -13.41
N ILE A 223 2.18 -2.26 -12.70
CA ILE A 223 3.24 -1.27 -12.94
C ILE A 223 4.58 -1.90 -12.54
N PHE A 224 5.56 -1.81 -13.44
CA PHE A 224 6.92 -2.29 -13.20
C PHE A 224 7.61 -1.41 -12.16
N ASP A 225 7.85 -1.97 -10.98
CA ASP A 225 8.49 -1.27 -9.85
C ASP A 225 9.73 -1.99 -9.30
N THR A 226 10.13 -3.11 -9.92
CA THR A 226 11.28 -3.90 -9.47
C THR A 226 12.54 -3.50 -10.22
N ASN A 227 13.62 -3.11 -9.52
CA ASN A 227 14.89 -2.70 -10.14
C ASN A 227 14.72 -1.59 -11.21
N VAL A 228 13.80 -0.65 -10.99
CA VAL A 228 13.48 0.43 -11.95
C VAL A 228 14.72 1.20 -12.41
N SER A 229 15.69 1.42 -11.50
CA SER A 229 16.94 2.11 -11.79
C SER A 229 17.82 1.39 -12.83
N GLU A 230 17.64 0.09 -13.01
CA GLU A 230 18.37 -0.73 -13.98
C GLU A 230 17.72 -0.70 -15.38
N LEU A 231 16.46 -0.27 -15.50
CA LEU A 231 15.75 -0.15 -16.77
C LEU A 231 15.85 1.27 -17.33
N SER A 232 16.57 1.42 -18.45
CA SER A 232 16.65 2.71 -19.14
C SER A 232 15.26 3.19 -19.60
N GLY A 233 14.95 4.46 -19.37
CA GLY A 233 13.66 5.05 -19.75
C GLY A 233 12.50 4.77 -18.79
N ALA A 234 12.75 4.20 -17.60
CA ALA A 234 11.72 3.94 -16.61
C ALA A 234 11.63 5.01 -15.51
N HIS A 235 10.42 5.43 -15.17
CA HIS A 235 10.07 6.13 -13.92
C HIS A 235 9.62 5.12 -12.87
N SER A 236 9.86 5.42 -11.60
CA SER A 236 9.24 4.70 -10.49
C SER A 236 7.82 5.18 -10.26
N LYS A 237 7.01 4.37 -9.57
CA LYS A 237 5.68 4.79 -9.09
C LYS A 237 5.74 6.10 -8.30
N ALA A 238 6.69 6.20 -7.36
CA ALA A 238 6.90 7.40 -6.56
C ALA A 238 7.17 8.65 -7.42
N ARG A 239 8.03 8.52 -8.45
CA ARG A 239 8.32 9.66 -9.34
C ARG A 239 7.10 10.06 -10.15
N PHE A 240 6.30 9.11 -10.63
CA PHE A 240 5.06 9.40 -11.34
C PHE A 240 4.04 10.10 -10.44
N ALA A 241 3.87 9.63 -9.19
CA ALA A 241 2.99 10.27 -8.21
C ALA A 241 3.41 11.73 -7.91
N ASP A 242 4.71 11.97 -7.72
CA ASP A 242 5.24 13.33 -7.53
C ASP A 242 4.95 14.26 -8.73
N LEU A 243 5.06 13.74 -9.97
CA LEU A 243 4.75 14.50 -11.18
C LEU A 243 3.25 14.83 -11.25
N VAL A 244 2.37 13.87 -10.95
CA VAL A 244 0.91 14.08 -10.99
C VAL A 244 0.44 15.07 -9.92
N GLU A 245 1.01 15.02 -8.72
CA GLU A 245 0.62 15.91 -7.62
C GLU A 245 1.26 17.31 -7.75
N GLY A 246 2.52 17.38 -8.15
CA GLY A 246 3.34 18.60 -8.08
C GLY A 246 3.47 19.39 -9.40
N GLU A 247 3.41 18.72 -10.55
CA GLU A 247 3.68 19.34 -11.86
C GLU A 247 2.38 19.51 -12.66
N SER A 248 1.69 20.64 -12.48
CA SER A 248 0.38 20.86 -13.10
C SER A 248 0.38 20.73 -14.62
N GLU A 249 1.47 21.05 -15.30
CA GLU A 249 1.60 20.88 -16.75
C GLU A 249 1.70 19.40 -17.18
N PHE A 250 2.28 18.54 -16.33
CA PHE A 250 2.37 17.12 -16.60
C PHE A 250 0.98 16.47 -16.59
N SER A 251 0.14 16.79 -15.62
CA SER A 251 -1.18 16.20 -15.44
C SER A 251 -2.35 17.04 -15.98
N LYS A 252 -2.09 18.14 -16.70
CA LYS A 252 -3.15 19.08 -17.15
C LYS A 252 -4.23 18.44 -18.02
N ASP A 253 -3.83 17.47 -18.85
CA ASP A 253 -4.70 16.80 -19.82
C ASP A 253 -5.15 15.43 -19.30
N PHE A 254 -4.89 15.11 -18.02
CA PHE A 254 -5.28 13.83 -17.44
C PHE A 254 -6.77 13.81 -17.14
N ASP A 255 -7.42 12.70 -17.46
CA ASP A 255 -8.79 12.44 -17.05
C ASP A 255 -8.82 11.81 -15.65
N PHE A 256 -9.28 12.59 -14.68
CA PHE A 256 -9.48 12.12 -13.31
C PHE A 256 -10.86 11.49 -13.09
N SER A 257 -11.72 11.37 -14.12
CA SER A 257 -13.12 10.96 -13.98
C SER A 257 -13.31 9.63 -13.24
N ASN A 258 -12.44 8.64 -13.48
CA ASN A 258 -12.47 7.33 -12.83
C ASN A 258 -12.37 7.43 -11.30
N PHE A 259 -11.68 8.44 -10.75
CA PHE A 259 -11.55 8.63 -9.31
C PHE A 259 -12.89 9.00 -8.64
N ASN A 260 -13.91 9.43 -9.40
CA ASN A 260 -15.25 9.57 -8.84
C ASN A 260 -15.79 8.25 -8.27
N LEU A 261 -15.35 7.09 -8.77
CA LEU A 261 -15.76 5.81 -8.21
C LEU A 261 -15.33 5.68 -6.74
N VAL A 262 -14.09 6.07 -6.42
CA VAL A 262 -13.56 6.07 -5.05
C VAL A 262 -14.34 7.06 -4.19
N PHE A 263 -14.50 8.29 -4.67
CA PHE A 263 -15.20 9.33 -3.89
C PHE A 263 -16.68 9.01 -3.67
N ASN A 264 -17.37 8.43 -4.65
CA ASN A 264 -18.76 8.00 -4.51
C ASN A 264 -18.88 6.87 -3.48
N ARG A 265 -17.95 5.91 -3.45
CA ARG A 265 -17.91 4.87 -2.42
C ARG A 265 -17.70 5.46 -1.02
N ILE A 266 -16.87 6.48 -0.89
CA ILE A 266 -16.67 7.19 0.38
C ILE A 266 -17.97 7.88 0.81
N LEU A 267 -18.68 8.54 -0.12
CA LEU A 267 -19.98 9.16 0.17
C LEU A 267 -21.04 8.13 0.60
N GLU A 268 -21.05 6.94 -0.02
CA GLU A 268 -21.91 5.82 0.41
C GLU A 268 -21.62 5.39 1.86
N ILE A 269 -20.34 5.36 2.26
CA ILE A 269 -19.93 5.05 3.63
C ILE A 269 -20.39 6.15 4.61
N GLU A 270 -20.22 7.42 4.24
CA GLU A 270 -20.68 8.55 5.06
C GLU A 270 -22.21 8.53 5.26
N GLU A 271 -22.96 8.21 4.20
CA GLU A 271 -24.41 8.06 4.27
C GLU A 271 -24.82 6.88 5.16
N TYR A 272 -24.15 5.74 5.02
CA TYR A 272 -24.35 4.57 5.85
C TYR A 272 -24.09 4.89 7.34
N GLU A 273 -22.99 5.57 7.65
CA GLU A 273 -22.66 5.99 9.02
C GLU A 273 -23.73 6.91 9.61
N ARG A 274 -24.26 7.84 8.82
CA ARG A 274 -25.30 8.78 9.27
C ARG A 274 -26.65 8.10 9.52
N THR A 275 -26.96 7.05 8.76
CA THR A 275 -28.28 6.39 8.76
C THR A 275 -28.34 5.12 9.58
N LYS A 276 -27.19 4.59 10.04
CA LYS A 276 -27.17 3.37 10.86
C LYS A 276 -27.90 3.59 12.19
N PRO A 277 -28.65 2.59 12.69
CA PRO A 277 -29.25 2.64 14.03
C PRO A 277 -28.15 2.76 15.09
N GLN A 278 -28.34 3.65 16.07
CA GLN A 278 -27.43 3.81 17.22
C GLN A 278 -27.50 2.62 18.18
#